data_AF-A0A060XFP2-F1
#
_entry.id   AF-A0A060XFP2-F1
#
_cell.length_a   1.000
_cell.length_b   1.000
_cell.length_c   1.000
_cell.angle_alpha   90.00
_cell.angle_beta   90.00
_cell.angle_gamma   90.00
#
_symmetry.space_group_name_H-M   'P 1'
#
loop_
_entity.id
_entity.type
_entity.pdbx_description
1 polymer ?
#
loop_
_entity_poly.entity_id
_entity_poly.type
_entity_poly.pdbx_seq_one_letter_code
_entity_poly.pdbx_strand_id
1 'polypeptide(L)'
;MALLKYWPKTHSPKEVMFLNELEEILDVIEPSEFVKIMEPLFRQLAKCVSSLHFQVAERALYYWNNEYIMSLISDNAAKILPIMFPALYRNSKTHWNKTIHGLIYNALKLFMEMNQKLFDDCTQQFRAEKNNGPRR
;
A
#
# COMPACT_ATOMS: atom_id res chain seq x y z
N MET A 1 11.83 -2.63 13.41
CA MET A 1 12.03 -3.79 12.51
C MET A 1 11.48 -5.14 13.02
N ALA A 2 11.26 -5.34 14.33
CA ALA A 2 10.77 -6.63 14.85
C ALA A 2 9.36 -6.99 14.33
N LEU A 3 8.42 -6.04 14.27
CA LEU A 3 7.05 -6.30 13.80
C LEU A 3 7.00 -6.87 12.38
N LEU A 4 7.72 -6.25 11.43
CA LEU A 4 7.81 -6.72 10.04
C LEU A 4 8.52 -8.08 9.92
N LYS A 5 9.49 -8.36 10.79
CA LYS A 5 10.19 -9.65 10.83
C LYS A 5 9.25 -10.80 11.24
N TYR A 6 8.31 -10.53 12.14
CA TYR A 6 7.37 -11.53 12.67
C TYR A 6 5.98 -11.45 12.03
N TRP A 7 5.85 -10.83 10.86
CA TRP A 7 4.57 -10.68 10.18
C TRP A 7 3.90 -12.06 9.98
N PRO A 8 2.64 -12.26 10.45
CA PRO A 8 1.95 -13.53 10.30
C PRO A 8 1.74 -13.85 8.82
N LYS A 9 1.89 -15.13 8.43
CA LYS A 9 1.73 -15.57 7.03
C LYS A 9 0.55 -16.50 6.78
N THR A 10 -0.03 -17.04 7.85
CA THR A 10 -1.04 -18.10 7.80
C THR A 10 -2.24 -17.83 8.72
N HIS A 11 -2.27 -16.68 9.40
CA HIS A 11 -3.28 -16.38 10.41
C HIS A 11 -3.84 -14.96 10.22
N SER A 12 -4.84 -14.83 9.33
CA SER A 12 -5.42 -13.55 8.92
C SER A 12 -5.88 -12.66 10.08
N PRO A 13 -6.53 -13.16 11.15
CA PRO A 13 -6.88 -12.30 12.29
C PRO A 13 -5.65 -11.68 12.99
N LYS A 14 -4.51 -12.38 12.99
CA LYS A 14 -3.27 -11.84 13.56
C LYS A 14 -2.65 -10.81 12.62
N GLU A 15 -2.76 -10.99 11.30
CA GLU A 15 -2.37 -9.94 10.35
C GLU A 15 -3.18 -8.66 10.58
N VAL A 16 -4.50 -8.78 10.80
CA VAL A 16 -5.35 -7.62 11.13
C VAL A 16 -4.92 -6.96 12.45
N MET A 17 -4.61 -7.74 13.49
CA MET A 17 -4.06 -7.19 14.74
C MET A 17 -2.72 -6.47 14.54
N PHE A 18 -1.83 -7.02 13.70
CA PHE A 18 -0.55 -6.38 13.38
C PHE A 18 -0.75 -5.08 12.60
N LEU A 19 -1.74 -5.02 11.70
CA LEU A 19 -2.11 -3.79 11.00
C LEU A 19 -2.71 -2.74 11.96
N ASN A 20 -3.44 -3.16 13.00
CA ASN A 20 -3.90 -2.22 14.03
C ASN A 20 -2.74 -1.60 14.79
N GLU A 21 -1.89 -2.44 15.38
CA GLU A 21 -0.72 -2.00 16.16
C GLU A 21 0.20 -1.10 15.32
N LEU A 22 0.40 -1.46 14.05
CA LEU A 22 1.24 -0.69 13.15
C LEU A 22 0.67 0.70 12.85
N GLU A 23 -0.66 0.86 12.77
CA GLU A 23 -1.26 2.19 12.61
C GLU A 23 -1.04 3.03 13.88
N GLU A 24 -1.28 2.47 15.06
CA GLU A 24 -1.05 3.16 16.34
C GLU A 24 0.41 3.63 16.49
N ILE A 25 1.38 2.83 16.02
CA ILE A 25 2.79 3.22 15.97
C ILE A 25 3.02 4.36 14.97
N LEU A 26 2.39 4.29 13.79
CA LEU A 26 2.53 5.32 12.77
C LEU A 26 1.89 6.65 13.18
N ASP A 27 0.86 6.64 14.03
CA ASP A 27 0.23 7.87 14.55
C ASP A 27 1.17 8.72 15.42
N VAL A 28 2.20 8.10 16.00
CA VAL A 28 3.17 8.77 16.88
C VAL A 28 4.58 8.77 16.31
N ILE A 29 4.79 8.22 15.11
CA ILE A 29 6.13 8.14 14.53
C ILE A 29 6.61 9.53 14.11
N GLU A 30 7.87 9.85 14.40
CA GLU A 30 8.48 11.07 13.85
C GLU A 30 8.79 10.90 12.36
N PRO A 31 8.66 11.95 11.53
CA PRO A 31 8.98 11.86 10.09
C PRO A 31 10.41 11.36 9.81
N SER A 32 11.37 11.75 10.65
CA SER A 32 12.77 11.32 10.60
C SER A 32 12.94 9.80 10.77
N GLU A 33 12.14 9.18 11.64
CA GLU A 33 12.13 7.73 11.86
C GLU A 33 11.34 7.00 10.77
N PHE A 34 10.26 7.61 10.27
CA PHE A 34 9.46 7.05 9.19
C PHE A 34 10.28 6.78 7.92
N VAL A 35 11.14 7.73 7.51
CA VAL A 35 11.99 7.58 6.31
C VAL A 35 12.89 6.35 6.38
N LYS A 36 13.29 5.91 7.59
CA LYS A 36 14.14 4.73 7.79
C LYS A 36 13.40 3.41 7.55
N ILE A 37 12.07 3.40 7.70
CA ILE A 37 11.26 2.17 7.68
C ILE A 37 10.21 2.13 6.56
N MET A 38 9.91 3.24 5.90
CA MET A 38 8.81 3.33 4.94
C MET A 38 8.93 2.32 3.78
N GLU A 39 10.12 2.10 3.21
CA GLU A 39 10.25 1.20 2.07
C GLU A 39 9.90 -0.27 2.42
N PRO A 40 10.50 -0.90 3.45
CA PRO A 40 10.10 -2.25 3.84
C PRO A 40 8.66 -2.33 4.38
N LEU A 41 8.18 -1.27 5.05
CA LEU A 41 6.79 -1.17 5.52
C LEU A 41 5.79 -1.22 4.37
N PHE A 42 5.94 -0.34 3.39
CA PHE A 42 5.00 -0.24 2.27
C PHE A 42 5.10 -1.45 1.33
N ARG A 43 6.26 -2.12 1.24
CA ARG A 43 6.34 -3.43 0.58
C ARG A 43 5.49 -4.49 1.28
N GLN A 44 5.34 -4.42 2.60
CA GLN A 44 4.45 -5.32 3.34
C GLN A 44 2.98 -4.91 3.18
N LEU A 45 2.67 -3.62 3.25
CA LEU A 45 1.30 -3.13 2.99
C LEU A 45 0.82 -3.48 1.58
N ALA A 46 1.68 -3.37 0.56
CA ALA A 46 1.35 -3.78 -0.81
C ALA A 46 0.88 -5.25 -0.90
N LYS A 47 1.48 -6.15 -0.11
CA LYS A 47 1.05 -7.55 0.00
C LYS A 47 -0.30 -7.67 0.70
N CYS A 48 -0.52 -6.91 1.78
CA CYS A 48 -1.77 -6.92 2.53
C CYS A 48 -2.95 -6.44 1.68
N VAL A 49 -2.75 -5.35 0.91
CA VAL A 49 -3.72 -4.84 -0.07
C VAL A 49 -4.03 -5.86 -1.17
N SER A 50 -3.05 -6.69 -1.54
CA SER A 50 -3.23 -7.77 -2.52
C SER A 50 -3.76 -9.07 -1.92
N SER A 51 -4.10 -9.10 -0.63
CA SER A 51 -4.57 -10.31 0.04
C SER A 51 -5.96 -10.72 -0.47
N LEU A 52 -6.16 -12.02 -0.67
CA LEU A 52 -7.49 -12.57 -0.99
C LEU A 52 -8.44 -12.54 0.22
N HIS A 53 -7.89 -12.38 1.43
CA HIS A 53 -8.68 -12.27 2.66
C HIS A 53 -9.15 -10.82 2.85
N PHE A 54 -10.44 -10.58 2.60
CA PHE A 54 -10.99 -9.23 2.51
C PHE A 54 -10.69 -8.37 3.75
N GLN A 55 -10.77 -8.90 4.98
CA GLN A 55 -10.51 -8.11 6.20
C GLN A 55 -9.07 -7.60 6.28
N VAL A 56 -8.10 -8.32 5.69
CA VAL A 56 -6.69 -7.90 5.68
C VAL A 56 -6.51 -6.77 4.67
N ALA A 57 -7.06 -6.94 3.45
CA ALA A 57 -7.00 -5.94 2.40
C ALA A 57 -7.73 -4.65 2.82
N GLU A 58 -8.94 -4.79 3.37
CA GLU A 58 -9.75 -3.70 3.90
C GLU A 58 -8.96 -2.94 4.96
N ARG A 59 -8.45 -3.64 5.97
CA ARG A 59 -7.75 -3.01 7.08
C ARG A 59 -6.51 -2.25 6.64
N ALA A 60 -5.75 -2.80 5.70
CA ALA A 60 -4.59 -2.12 5.13
C ALA A 60 -4.99 -0.87 4.32
N LEU A 61 -6.08 -0.93 3.56
CA LEU A 61 -6.58 0.21 2.77
C LEU A 61 -7.16 1.33 3.64
N TYR A 62 -7.59 1.04 4.87
CA TYR A 62 -8.04 2.06 5.82
C TYR A 62 -6.93 3.03 6.25
N TYR A 63 -5.65 2.71 6.06
CA TYR A 63 -4.54 3.63 6.34
C TYR A 63 -4.63 4.92 5.50
N TRP A 64 -5.26 4.88 4.33
CA TRP A 64 -5.47 6.07 3.48
C TRP A 64 -6.50 7.06 4.05
N ASN A 65 -7.23 6.68 5.10
CA ASN A 65 -8.17 7.57 5.78
C ASN A 65 -7.52 8.30 6.97
N ASN A 66 -6.30 7.92 7.33
CA ASN A 66 -5.55 8.54 8.41
C ASN A 66 -4.77 9.73 7.87
N GLU A 67 -5.11 10.94 8.32
CA GLU A 67 -4.53 12.19 7.81
C GLU A 67 -3.02 12.28 8.06
N TYR A 68 -2.54 11.78 9.20
CA TYR A 68 -1.12 11.83 9.52
C TYR A 68 -0.32 10.83 8.68
N ILE A 69 -0.82 9.60 8.51
CA ILE A 69 -0.20 8.64 7.59
C ILE A 69 -0.19 9.18 6.16
N MET A 70 -1.29 9.82 5.73
CA MET A 70 -1.38 10.42 4.40
C MET A 70 -0.40 11.58 4.20
N SER A 71 -0.13 12.41 5.21
CA SER A 71 0.89 13.46 5.12
C SER A 71 2.30 12.88 4.99
N LEU A 72 2.63 11.84 5.78
CA LEU A 72 3.89 11.11 5.67
C LEU A 72 4.07 10.46 4.29
N ILE A 73 2.99 9.91 3.72
CA ILE A 73 2.99 9.36 2.35
C ILE A 73 3.25 10.48 1.34
N SER A 74 2.60 11.63 1.48
CA SER A 74 2.74 12.78 0.59
C SER A 74 4.18 13.27 0.50
N ASP A 75 4.82 13.47 1.66
CA ASP A 75 6.20 13.95 1.73
C ASP A 75 7.21 12.95 1.13
N ASN A 76 6.83 11.69 1.03
CA ASN A 76 7.69 10.58 0.58
C ASN A 76 7.16 9.87 -0.68
N ALA A 77 6.26 10.54 -1.43
CA ALA A 77 5.53 9.93 -2.53
C ALA A 77 6.45 9.33 -3.61
N ALA A 78 7.59 9.99 -3.87
CA ALA A 78 8.60 9.54 -4.84
C ALA A 78 9.10 8.11 -4.61
N LYS A 79 9.11 7.64 -3.35
CA LYS A 79 9.52 6.27 -3.00
C LYS A 79 8.33 5.35 -2.74
N ILE A 80 7.25 5.87 -2.15
CA ILE A 80 6.10 5.05 -1.73
C ILE A 80 5.20 4.69 -2.91
N LEU A 81 4.90 5.64 -3.79
CA LEU A 81 3.97 5.44 -4.91
C LEU A 81 4.43 4.30 -5.83
N PRO A 82 5.71 4.22 -6.28
CA PRO A 82 6.17 3.10 -7.10
C PRO A 82 6.05 1.73 -6.43
N ILE A 83 6.14 1.65 -5.10
CA ILE A 83 5.99 0.40 -4.34
C ILE A 83 4.52 -0.05 -4.30
N MET A 84 3.60 0.89 -4.08
CA MET A 84 2.18 0.59 -3.89
C MET A 84 1.41 0.46 -5.21
N PHE A 85 1.82 1.20 -6.23
CA PHE A 85 1.10 1.28 -7.50
C PHE A 85 0.83 -0.08 -8.15
N PRO A 86 1.80 -1.02 -8.26
CA PRO A 86 1.55 -2.33 -8.86
C PRO A 86 0.46 -3.13 -8.13
N ALA A 87 0.44 -3.07 -6.80
CA ALA A 87 -0.55 -3.77 -5.99
C ALA A 87 -1.94 -3.16 -6.18
N LEU A 88 -2.06 -1.83 -6.06
CA LEU A 88 -3.34 -1.13 -6.23
C LEU A 88 -3.88 -1.28 -7.66
N TYR A 89 -3.04 -1.09 -8.68
CA TYR A 89 -3.47 -1.12 -10.08
C TYR A 89 -3.86 -2.51 -10.57
N ARG A 90 -3.22 -3.59 -10.08
CA ARG A 90 -3.63 -4.96 -10.42
C ARG A 90 -4.97 -5.31 -9.77
N ASN A 91 -5.11 -5.01 -8.48
CA ASN A 91 -6.30 -5.37 -7.72
C ASN A 91 -7.51 -4.48 -8.08
N SER A 92 -7.31 -3.26 -8.57
CA SER A 92 -8.40 -2.44 -9.14
C SER A 92 -9.06 -3.04 -10.39
N LYS A 93 -8.49 -4.11 -10.97
CA LYS A 93 -9.07 -4.80 -12.13
C LYS A 93 -9.59 -6.20 -11.81
N THR A 94 -9.15 -6.79 -10.71
CA THR A 94 -9.27 -8.23 -10.48
C THR A 94 -9.80 -8.61 -9.10
N HIS A 95 -9.88 -7.66 -8.15
CA HIS A 95 -10.35 -7.98 -6.81
C HIS A 95 -11.86 -8.29 -6.82
N TRP A 96 -12.25 -9.41 -6.21
CA TRP A 96 -13.62 -9.93 -6.25
C TRP A 96 -14.61 -9.16 -5.36
N ASN A 97 -14.11 -8.60 -4.25
CA ASN A 97 -14.92 -7.86 -3.29
C ASN A 97 -15.11 -6.40 -3.73
N LYS A 98 -16.38 -5.98 -3.89
CA LYS A 98 -16.75 -4.63 -4.35
C LYS A 98 -16.33 -3.50 -3.38
N THR A 99 -16.35 -3.74 -2.08
CA THR A 99 -15.93 -2.74 -1.09
C THR A 99 -14.44 -2.46 -1.22
N ILE A 100 -13.63 -3.52 -1.27
CA ILE A 100 -12.17 -3.42 -1.48
C ILE A 100 -11.86 -2.70 -2.80
N HIS A 101 -12.62 -3.01 -3.84
CA HIS A 101 -12.50 -2.35 -5.14
C HIS A 101 -12.68 -0.83 -5.04
N GLY A 102 -13.72 -0.37 -4.34
CA GLY A 102 -13.95 1.05 -4.06
C GLY A 102 -12.82 1.70 -3.25
N LEU A 103 -12.34 1.03 -2.21
CA LEU A 103 -11.22 1.50 -1.39
C LEU A 103 -9.91 1.64 -2.21
N ILE A 104 -9.63 0.67 -3.10
CA ILE A 104 -8.47 0.75 -4.00
C ILE A 104 -8.59 1.93 -4.97
N TYR A 105 -9.77 2.16 -5.55
CA TYR A 105 -9.96 3.32 -6.42
C TYR A 105 -9.78 4.64 -5.68
N ASN A 106 -10.28 4.74 -4.45
CA ASN A 106 -10.05 5.90 -3.61
C ASN A 106 -8.55 6.11 -3.36
N ALA A 107 -7.81 5.07 -2.96
CA ALA A 107 -6.35 5.14 -2.77
C ALA A 107 -5.60 5.55 -4.05
N LEU A 108 -5.97 5.00 -5.21
CA LEU A 108 -5.39 5.39 -6.50
C LEU A 108 -5.68 6.86 -6.84
N LYS A 109 -6.90 7.33 -6.57
CA LYS A 109 -7.30 8.72 -6.79
C LYS A 109 -6.47 9.67 -5.91
N LEU A 110 -6.32 9.35 -4.62
CA LEU A 110 -5.50 10.14 -3.69
C LEU A 110 -4.04 10.23 -4.15
N PHE A 111 -3.44 9.12 -4.63
CA PHE A 111 -2.09 9.16 -5.19
C PHE A 111 -1.97 10.02 -6.44
N MET A 112 -2.99 10.00 -7.31
CA MET A 112 -3.02 10.83 -8.51
C MET A 112 -3.15 12.32 -8.18
N GLU A 113 -3.99 12.67 -7.20
CA GLU A 113 -4.14 14.05 -6.71
C GLU A 113 -2.87 14.57 -6.02
N MET A 114 -2.16 13.68 -5.32
CA MET A 114 -0.90 14.00 -4.63
C MET A 114 0.24 14.31 -5.60
N ASN A 115 0.43 13.51 -6.66
CA ASN A 115 1.44 13.77 -7.67
C ASN A 115 1.08 13.11 -9.01
N GLN A 116 0.37 13.87 -9.85
CA GLN A 116 -0.10 13.38 -11.15
C GLN A 116 1.04 12.88 -12.05
N LYS A 117 2.14 13.64 -12.14
CA LYS A 117 3.29 13.27 -12.99
C LYS A 117 3.88 11.93 -12.56
N LEU A 118 4.14 11.75 -11.27
CA LEU A 118 4.70 10.51 -10.74
C LEU A 118 3.73 9.33 -10.91
N PHE A 119 2.43 9.56 -10.77
CA PHE A 119 1.40 8.56 -11.02
C PHE A 119 1.38 8.10 -12.49
N ASP A 120 1.48 9.05 -13.42
CA ASP A 120 1.56 8.76 -14.86
C ASP A 120 2.85 8.00 -15.20
N ASP A 121 3.99 8.40 -14.62
CA ASP A 121 5.28 7.71 -14.79
C ASP A 121 5.20 6.26 -14.30
N CYS A 122 4.61 6.02 -13.12
CA CYS A 122 4.41 4.66 -12.60
C CYS A 122 3.44 3.85 -13.46
N THR A 123 2.41 4.48 -14.02
CA THR A 123 1.48 3.85 -14.96
C THR A 123 2.20 3.38 -16.22
N GLN A 124 3.07 4.23 -16.78
CA GLN A 124 3.86 3.92 -17.97
C GLN A 124 4.87 2.80 -17.69
N GLN A 125 5.62 2.91 -16.59
CA GLN A 125 6.59 1.89 -16.19
C GLN A 125 5.91 0.53 -16.00
N PHE A 126 4.79 0.48 -15.28
CA PHE A 126 4.04 -0.75 -15.05
C PHE A 126 3.56 -1.40 -16.36
N ARG A 127 3.12 -0.58 -17.34
CA ARG A 127 2.70 -1.08 -18.67
C ARG A 127 3.90 -1.60 -19.46
N ALA A 128 5.04 -0.90 -19.43
CA ALA A 128 6.26 -1.31 -20.10
C ALA A 128 6.79 -2.65 -19.55
N GLU A 129 6.81 -2.81 -18.23
CA GLU A 129 7.20 -4.07 -17.57
C GLU A 129 6.24 -5.22 -17.91
N LYS A 130 4.94 -4.95 -18.04
CA LYS A 130 3.96 -5.97 -18.44
C LYS A 130 4.17 -6.42 -19.90
N ASN A 131 4.52 -5.51 -20.79
CA ASN A 131 4.77 -5.81 -22.20
C ASN A 131 6.14 -6.47 -22.44
N ASN A 132 7.12 -6.18 -21.57
CA ASN A 132 8.47 -6.76 -21.60
C ASN A 132 8.65 -7.95 -20.65
N GLY A 133 7.59 -8.38 -19.95
CA GLY A 133 7.59 -9.60 -19.15
C GLY A 133 7.99 -10.79 -20.01
N PRO A 134 8.61 -11.85 -19.44
CA PRO A 134 9.25 -12.90 -20.22
C PRO A 134 8.25 -13.44 -21.25
N ARG A 135 8.63 -13.39 -22.52
CA ARG A 135 7.98 -14.19 -23.57
C ARG A 135 8.03 -15.63 -23.07
N ARG A 136 6.92 -16.11 -22.51
CA ARG A 136 6.72 -17.54 -22.32
C ARG A 136 6.37 -18.14 -23.67
#